data_AF-A0A7C3BG73-F1
#
_entry.id   AF-A0A7C3BG73-F1
#
_cell.length_a   1.000
_cell.length_b   1.000
_cell.length_c   1.000
_cell.angle_alpha   90.00
_cell.angle_beta   90.00
_cell.angle_gamma   90.00
#
_symmetry.space_group_name_H-M   'P 1'
#
loop_
_entity.id
_entity.type
_entity.pdbx_description
1 polymer ?
#
loop_
_entity_poly.entity_id
_entity_poly.type
_entity_poly.pdbx_seq_one_letter_code
_entity_poly.pdbx_strand_id
1 'polypeptide(L)'
;MNPYASIEKRTFESALLHLLETEYGLLGGRRILQLLVEDVMALMEEFYPATERVSSGTLVWSCTADEGKKAEPGKRTEEYKAVTVQLPFVNKSDLRDRTGKKTPRGKRQSRARERDKRRLARMVK
;
A
#
# COMPACT_ATOMS: atom_id res chain seq x y z
N MET A 1 -3.92 35.78 -18.85
CA MET A 1 -3.20 34.48 -18.80
C MET A 1 -3.10 34.08 -17.34
N ASN A 2 -3.76 33.01 -16.91
CA ASN A 2 -3.79 32.61 -15.51
C ASN A 2 -2.44 31.95 -15.12
N PRO A 3 -1.63 32.52 -14.21
CA PRO A 3 -0.33 31.96 -13.84
C PRO A 3 -0.45 30.55 -13.24
N TYR A 4 -1.60 30.22 -12.63
CA TYR A 4 -1.87 28.92 -12.04
C TYR A 4 -2.14 27.81 -13.08
N ALA A 5 -2.49 28.16 -14.32
CA ALA A 5 -2.74 27.18 -15.39
C ALA A 5 -1.48 26.40 -15.80
N SER A 6 -0.29 26.92 -15.48
CA SER A 6 0.98 26.22 -15.70
C SER A 6 1.28 25.19 -14.60
N ILE A 7 0.75 25.39 -13.40
CA ILE A 7 0.94 24.50 -12.25
C ILE A 7 0.10 23.23 -12.42
N GLU A 8 -1.14 23.38 -12.92
CA GLU A 8 -2.04 22.25 -13.22
C GLU A 8 -1.47 21.27 -14.26
N LYS A 9 -0.50 21.71 -15.07
CA LYS A 9 0.18 20.87 -16.08
C LYS A 9 1.46 20.20 -15.57
N ARG A 10 1.91 20.53 -14.35
CA ARG A 10 3.11 19.95 -13.71
C ARG A 10 2.71 18.81 -12.78
N THR A 11 1.94 17.86 -13.30
CA THR A 11 1.50 16.67 -12.58
C THR A 11 2.31 15.46 -13.00
N PHE A 12 2.40 14.46 -12.12
CA PHE A 12 2.99 13.17 -12.46
C PHE A 12 2.29 12.53 -13.67
N GLU A 13 0.96 12.64 -13.74
CA GLU A 13 0.13 12.22 -14.88
C GLU A 13 0.61 12.84 -16.21
N SER A 14 0.80 14.17 -16.24
CA SER A 14 1.28 14.88 -17.43
C SER A 14 2.69 14.46 -17.83
N ALA A 15 3.57 14.21 -16.85
CA ALA A 15 4.93 13.74 -17.09
C ALA A 15 4.97 12.31 -17.63
N LEU A 16 4.12 11.42 -17.11
CA LEU A 16 4.02 10.04 -17.56
C LEU A 16 3.47 9.96 -18.99
N LEU A 17 2.44 10.74 -19.31
CA LEU A 17 1.91 10.82 -20.68
C LEU A 17 3.00 11.26 -21.67
N HIS A 18 3.74 12.33 -21.33
CA HIS A 18 4.83 12.81 -22.17
C HIS A 18 5.92 11.75 -22.34
N LEU A 19 6.31 11.04 -21.28
CA LEU A 19 7.31 9.96 -21.34
C LEU A 19 6.89 8.86 -22.33
N LEU A 20 5.63 8.44 -22.28
CA LEU A 20 5.09 7.40 -23.17
C LEU A 20 5.04 7.87 -24.63
N GLU A 21 4.70 9.14 -24.86
CA GLU A 21 4.67 9.76 -26.18
C GLU A 21 6.09 9.91 -26.78
N THR A 22 7.08 10.36 -26.00
CA THR A 22 8.40 10.73 -26.53
C THR A 22 9.44 9.62 -26.45
N GLU A 23 9.59 8.95 -25.31
CA GLU A 23 10.70 8.02 -25.07
C GLU A 23 10.36 6.60 -25.53
N TYR A 24 9.14 6.15 -25.27
CA TYR A 24 8.71 4.79 -25.61
C TYR A 24 8.13 4.69 -27.03
N GLY A 25 7.86 5.83 -27.68
CA GLY A 25 7.30 5.87 -29.02
C GLY A 25 6.05 5.01 -29.16
N LEU A 26 5.22 4.93 -28.11
CA LEU A 26 3.99 4.13 -28.13
C LEU A 26 3.03 4.78 -29.13
N LEU A 27 3.06 4.28 -30.37
CA LEU A 27 2.22 4.72 -31.50
C LEU A 27 0.78 4.19 -31.38
N GLY A 28 0.18 4.35 -30.20
CA GLY A 28 -1.26 4.30 -30.02
C GLY A 28 -1.82 5.72 -30.12
N GLY A 29 -3.00 5.91 -30.71
CA GLY A 29 -3.64 7.23 -30.69
C GLY A 29 -3.67 7.79 -29.26
N ARG A 30 -3.48 9.11 -29.09
CA ARG A 30 -3.34 9.79 -27.78
C ARG A 30 -4.34 9.34 -26.71
N ARG A 31 -5.54 8.92 -27.13
CA ARG A 31 -6.58 8.35 -26.26
C ARG A 31 -6.14 7.08 -25.52
N ILE A 32 -5.39 6.19 -26.16
CA ILE A 32 -4.89 4.95 -25.56
C ILE A 32 -3.85 5.27 -24.49
N LEU A 33 -2.96 6.24 -24.76
CA LEU A 33 -1.96 6.67 -23.79
C LEU A 33 -2.60 7.29 -22.55
N GLN A 34 -3.66 8.07 -22.71
CA GLN A 34 -4.44 8.60 -21.59
C GLN A 34 -5.04 7.48 -20.73
N LEU A 35 -5.67 6.47 -21.35
CA LEU A 35 -6.22 5.33 -20.62
C LEU A 35 -5.13 4.58 -19.83
N LEU A 36 -3.96 4.36 -20.44
CA LEU A 36 -2.84 3.71 -19.77
C LEU A 36 -2.36 4.52 -18.57
N VAL A 37 -2.23 5.84 -18.73
CA VAL A 37 -1.85 6.74 -17.64
C VAL A 37 -2.89 6.71 -16.51
N GLU A 38 -4.19 6.75 -16.84
CA GLU A 38 -5.28 6.63 -15.86
C GLU A 38 -5.20 5.30 -15.09
N ASP A 39 -4.95 4.19 -15.77
CA ASP A 39 -4.79 2.87 -15.14
C ASP A 39 -3.56 2.82 -14.21
N VAL A 40 -2.44 3.43 -14.62
CA VAL A 40 -1.24 3.53 -13.76
C VAL A 40 -1.52 4.37 -12.52
N MET A 41 -2.23 5.48 -12.65
CA MET A 41 -2.63 6.31 -11.51
C MET A 41 -3.55 5.53 -10.55
N ALA A 42 -4.48 4.73 -11.07
CA ALA A 42 -5.34 3.86 -10.27
C ALA A 42 -4.53 2.78 -9.52
N LEU A 43 -3.55 2.16 -10.18
CA LEU A 43 -2.62 1.21 -9.55
C LEU A 43 -1.78 1.89 -8.46
N MET A 44 -1.33 3.12 -8.69
CA MET A 44 -0.59 3.87 -7.66
C MET A 44 -1.43 4.10 -6.41
N GLU A 45 -2.70 4.49 -6.54
CA GLU A 45 -3.61 4.64 -5.40
C GLU A 45 -3.90 3.31 -4.70
N GLU A 46 -4.00 2.21 -5.44
CA GLU A 46 -4.22 0.87 -4.88
C GLU A 46 -3.00 0.40 -4.07
N PHE A 47 -1.78 0.55 -4.60
CA PHE A 47 -0.56 0.04 -3.99
C PHE A 47 0.10 1.01 -3.00
N TYR A 48 -0.11 2.31 -3.17
CA TYR A 48 0.51 3.37 -2.37
C TYR A 48 -0.57 4.32 -1.84
N PRO A 49 -1.40 3.86 -0.89
CA PRO A 49 -2.45 4.70 -0.33
C PRO A 49 -1.86 5.95 0.31
N ALA A 50 -2.55 7.08 0.15
CA ALA A 50 -2.13 8.36 0.72
C ALA A 50 -1.71 8.21 2.19
N THR A 51 -0.50 8.66 2.51
CA THR A 51 0.10 8.54 3.85
C THR A 51 -0.75 9.20 4.95
N GLU A 52 -1.55 10.22 4.60
CA GLU A 52 -2.54 10.84 5.48
C GLU A 52 -3.66 9.90 5.95
N ARG A 53 -3.97 8.88 5.15
CA ARG A 53 -4.97 7.83 5.48
C ARG A 53 -4.37 6.69 6.28
N VAL A 54 -3.03 6.59 6.36
CA VAL A 54 -2.30 5.53 7.06
C VAL A 54 -1.92 6.00 8.46
N SER A 55 -2.58 5.46 9.48
CA SER A 55 -2.21 5.75 10.86
C SER A 55 -0.81 5.21 11.18
N SER A 56 -0.06 5.84 12.10
CA SER A 56 1.28 5.38 12.53
C SER A 56 1.33 3.94 13.06
N GLY A 57 0.18 3.33 13.37
CA GLY A 57 0.07 1.94 13.79
C GLY A 57 -0.38 0.97 12.70
N THR A 58 -0.60 1.45 11.48
CA THR A 58 -1.06 0.67 10.34
C THR A 58 0.13 0.17 9.54
N LEU A 59 0.19 -1.13 9.27
CA LEU A 59 1.15 -1.74 8.35
C LEU A 59 0.49 -1.86 6.97
N VAL A 60 1.06 -1.20 5.96
CA VAL A 60 0.67 -1.38 4.55
C VAL A 60 1.44 -2.57 4.00
N TRP A 61 0.74 -3.58 3.50
CA TRP A 61 1.35 -4.82 3.03
C TRP A 61 0.74 -5.26 1.71
N SER A 62 1.57 -5.47 0.69
CA SER A 62 1.15 -6.02 -0.60
C SER A 62 1.24 -7.54 -0.57
N CYS A 63 0.13 -8.21 -0.85
CA CYS A 63 0.03 -9.66 -0.88
C CYS A 63 -0.78 -10.13 -2.08
N THR A 64 -0.67 -11.42 -2.38
CA THR A 64 -1.56 -12.06 -3.35
C THR A 64 -2.97 -12.13 -2.79
N ALA A 65 -3.95 -11.70 -3.57
CA ALA A 65 -5.36 -11.85 -3.24
C ALA A 65 -5.73 -13.33 -3.17
N ASP A 66 -6.53 -13.69 -2.16
CA ASP A 66 -7.15 -15.00 -2.14
C ASP A 66 -8.32 -15.02 -3.14
N GLU A 67 -8.10 -15.64 -4.29
CA GLU A 67 -9.14 -15.83 -5.32
C GLU A 67 -10.03 -17.07 -5.04
N GLY A 68 -9.95 -17.63 -3.82
CA GLY A 68 -10.74 -18.80 -3.40
C GLY A 68 -10.28 -20.11 -4.05
N LYS A 69 -9.13 -20.09 -4.73
CA LYS A 69 -8.51 -21.23 -5.39
C LYS A 69 -7.11 -21.44 -4.84
N LYS A 70 -6.76 -22.71 -4.61
CA LYS A 70 -5.40 -23.08 -4.24
C LYS A 70 -4.45 -22.69 -5.37
N ALA A 71 -3.26 -22.21 -5.01
CA ALA A 71 -2.22 -21.89 -5.97
C ALA A 71 -1.99 -23.06 -6.94
N GLU A 72 -2.07 -22.77 -8.24
CA GLU A 72 -1.91 -23.75 -9.30
C GLU A 72 -0.42 -24.01 -9.55
N PRO A 73 0.02 -25.28 -9.65
CA PRO A 73 1.40 -25.60 -9.98
C PRO A 73 1.79 -25.01 -11.34
N GLY A 74 2.87 -24.23 -11.39
CA GLY A 74 3.39 -23.64 -12.62
C GLY A 74 2.90 -22.23 -12.94
N LYS A 75 1.87 -21.71 -12.24
CA LYS A 75 1.44 -20.32 -12.39
C LYS A 75 2.43 -19.39 -11.70
N ARG A 76 2.97 -18.38 -12.43
CA ARG A 76 3.93 -17.43 -11.84
C ARG A 76 3.24 -16.52 -10.83
N THR A 77 3.98 -16.10 -9.81
CA THR A 77 3.45 -15.20 -8.76
C THR A 77 2.88 -13.90 -9.33
N GLU A 78 3.47 -13.38 -10.41
CA GLU A 78 3.03 -12.17 -11.13
C GLU A 78 1.66 -12.33 -11.82
N GLU A 79 1.20 -13.57 -12.04
CA GLU A 79 -0.09 -13.87 -12.69
C GLU A 79 -1.26 -13.92 -11.69
N TYR A 80 -0.97 -13.85 -10.39
CA TYR A 80 -2.01 -13.73 -9.38
C TYR A 80 -2.29 -12.25 -9.10
N LYS A 81 -3.56 -11.92 -8.86
CA LYS A 81 -3.94 -10.56 -8.48
C LYS A 81 -3.21 -10.16 -7.20
N ALA A 82 -2.35 -9.15 -7.27
CA ALA A 82 -1.75 -8.53 -6.10
C ALA A 82 -2.71 -7.46 -5.54
N VAL A 83 -2.82 -7.38 -4.22
CA VAL A 83 -3.65 -6.41 -3.50
C VAL A 83 -2.86 -5.87 -2.33
N THR A 84 -3.02 -4.58 -2.05
CA THR A 84 -2.42 -3.94 -0.87
C THR A 84 -3.45 -3.82 0.25
N VAL A 85 -3.13 -4.40 1.41
CA VAL A 85 -4.00 -4.39 2.59
C VAL A 85 -3.41 -3.50 3.69
N GLN A 86 -4.29 -2.92 4.49
CA GLN A 86 -3.94 -2.11 5.65
C GLN A 86 -4.19 -2.89 6.93
N LEU A 87 -3.13 -3.31 7.61
CA LEU A 87 -3.19 -4.16 8.79
C LEU A 87 -3.03 -3.33 10.08
N PRO A 88 -3.94 -3.47 11.07
CA PRO A 88 -3.85 -2.75 12.34
C PRO A 88 -2.78 -3.37 13.26
N PHE A 89 -1.52 -3.03 13.00
CA PHE A 89 -0.37 -3.59 13.71
C PHE A 89 -0.25 -3.08 15.15
N VAL A 90 -0.42 -1.76 15.36
CA VAL A 90 -0.37 -1.10 16.67
C VAL A 90 -1.64 -0.28 16.88
N ASN A 91 -2.39 -0.63 17.91
CA ASN A 91 -3.61 0.07 18.30
C ASN A 91 -3.39 0.94 19.55
N LYS A 92 -4.30 1.88 19.79
CA LYS A 92 -4.30 2.72 21.01
C LYS A 92 -4.28 1.89 22.30
N SER A 93 -4.88 0.70 22.31
CA SER A 93 -4.83 -0.23 23.44
C SER A 93 -3.41 -0.73 23.72
N ASP A 94 -2.60 -0.99 22.69
CA ASP A 94 -1.24 -1.50 22.86
C ASP A 94 -0.31 -0.41 23.40
N LEU A 95 -0.57 0.84 23.00
CA LEU A 95 0.11 2.00 23.56
C LEU A 95 -0.18 2.13 25.06
N ARG A 96 -1.46 2.04 25.47
CA ARG A 96 -1.88 2.08 26.87
C ARG A 96 -1.29 0.93 27.69
N ASP A 97 -1.28 -0.28 27.14
CA ASP A 97 -0.69 -1.46 27.79
C ASP A 97 0.83 -1.29 28.01
N ARG A 98 1.50 -0.52 27.15
CA ARG A 98 2.95 -0.27 27.22
C ARG A 98 3.31 0.91 28.13
N THR A 99 2.50 1.97 28.17
CA THR A 99 2.77 3.17 28.97
C THR A 99 2.16 3.11 30.38
N GLY A 100 1.04 2.39 30.56
CA GLY A 100 0.24 2.44 31.78
C GLY A 100 0.71 1.56 32.94
N LYS A 101 1.50 0.49 32.69
CA LYS A 101 1.94 -0.44 33.75
C LYS A 101 3.42 -0.79 33.62
N LYS A 102 4.19 -0.54 34.69
CA LYS A 102 5.59 -1.00 34.77
C LYS A 102 5.62 -2.52 34.81
N THR A 103 6.31 -3.12 33.85
CA THR A 103 6.52 -4.58 33.84
C THR A 103 7.62 -4.95 34.84
N PRO A 104 7.39 -5.92 35.76
CA PRO A 104 8.40 -6.39 36.69
C PRO A 104 9.68 -6.84 35.98
N ARG A 105 10.85 -6.57 36.58
CA ARG A 105 12.18 -6.70 35.95
C ARG A 105 12.45 -8.11 35.40
N GLY A 106 11.93 -9.16 36.05
CA GLY A 106 12.06 -10.57 35.61
C GLY A 106 10.98 -11.09 34.65
N LYS A 107 9.89 -10.35 34.40
CA LYS A 107 8.79 -10.77 33.51
C LYS A 107 8.75 -10.01 32.18
N ARG A 108 9.75 -9.18 31.90
CA ARG A 108 9.79 -8.30 30.71
C ARG A 108 9.68 -9.07 29.41
N GLN A 109 10.49 -10.12 29.25
CA GLN A 109 10.54 -10.91 28.02
C GLN A 109 9.23 -11.70 27.79
N SER A 110 8.72 -12.35 28.83
CA SER A 110 7.45 -13.08 28.77
C SER A 110 6.28 -12.16 28.40
N ARG A 111 6.17 -10.98 29.05
CA ARG A 111 5.15 -9.97 28.72
C ARG A 111 5.33 -9.38 27.33
N ALA A 112 6.57 -9.20 26.85
CA ALA A 112 6.80 -8.76 25.47
C ALA A 112 6.27 -9.79 24.47
N ARG A 113 6.61 -11.07 24.66
CA ARG A 113 6.15 -12.17 23.80
C ARG A 113 4.63 -12.30 23.80
N GLU A 114 3.97 -12.13 24.95
CA GLU A 114 2.51 -12.13 25.05
C GLU A 114 1.87 -11.00 24.23
N ARG A 115 2.43 -9.78 24.31
CA ARG A 115 1.98 -8.64 23.50
C ARG A 115 2.20 -8.87 22.01
N ASP A 116 3.33 -9.44 21.63
CA ASP A 116 3.65 -9.71 20.22
C ASP A 116 2.70 -10.74 19.63
N LYS A 117 2.40 -11.82 20.37
CA LYS A 117 1.38 -12.80 19.99
C LYS A 117 0.02 -12.15 19.78
N ARG A 118 -0.42 -11.29 20.71
CA ARG A 118 -1.70 -10.59 20.60
C ARG A 118 -1.74 -9.65 19.40
N ARG A 119 -0.64 -8.96 19.09
CA ARG A 119 -0.53 -8.10 17.89
C ARG A 119 -0.67 -8.90 16.61
N LEU A 120 0.09 -10.00 16.48
CA LEU A 120 0.06 -10.87 15.30
C LEU A 120 -1.30 -11.56 15.13
N ALA A 121 -1.92 -12.04 16.20
CA ALA A 121 -3.22 -12.70 16.13
C ALA A 121 -4.33 -11.81 15.55
N ARG A 122 -4.21 -10.49 15.66
CA ARG A 122 -5.17 -9.55 15.06
C ARG A 122 -4.97 -9.35 13.56
N MET A 123 -3.81 -9.69 13.01
CA MET A 123 -3.51 -9.54 11.58
C MET A 123 -4.05 -10.70 10.74
N VAL A 124 -4.39 -11.83 11.36
CA VAL A 124 -4.81 -13.08 10.69
C VAL A 124 -6.33 -13.24 10.75
N LYS A 125 -7.07 -12.16 10.53
CA LYS A 125 -8.54 -12.15 10.67
C LYS A 125 -9.24 -11.97 9.34
#